data_AF-A0A1X9MHV5-F1
#
_entry.id   AF-A0A1X9MHV5-F1
#
_cell.length_a   1.000
_cell.length_b   1.000
_cell.length_c   1.000
_cell.angle_alpha   90.00
_cell.angle_beta   90.00
_cell.angle_gamma   90.00
#
_symmetry.space_group_name_H-M   'P 1'
#
loop_
_entity.id
_entity.type
_entity.pdbx_description
1 polymer ?
#
loop_
_entity_poly.entity_id
_entity_poly.type
_entity_poly.pdbx_seq_one_letter_code
_entity_poly.pdbx_strand_id
1 'polypeptide(L)'
;METRLTKLLGIKYPIIQGGLAYLAYSELAAAVSEAGGLGQITAMSLSSAEELKREINRVKARTTNPFGVNFAIGQHGRSYEEMLEVAIREEVPVISMTGAILLLF
;
A
#
# COMPACT_ATOMS: atom_id res chain seq x y z
N MET A 1 -3.00 -21.69 2.32
CA MET A 1 -4.08 -21.81 3.31
C MET A 1 -5.23 -20.95 2.82
N GLU A 2 -6.42 -21.51 2.66
CA GLU A 2 -7.56 -20.75 2.14
C GLU A 2 -8.33 -20.09 3.30
N THR A 3 -8.49 -18.77 3.24
CA THR A 3 -9.24 -17.96 4.21
C THR A 3 -10.12 -16.95 3.48
N ARG A 4 -11.03 -16.27 4.19
CA ARG A 4 -11.81 -15.16 3.61
C ARG A 4 -10.89 -14.07 3.02
N LEU A 5 -9.76 -13.79 3.67
CA LEU A 5 -8.82 -12.76 3.25
C LEU A 5 -8.11 -13.13 1.94
N THR A 6 -7.60 -14.37 1.85
CA THR A 6 -6.89 -14.83 0.65
C THR A 6 -7.80 -14.86 -0.58
N LYS A 7 -9.09 -15.21 -0.41
CA LYS A 7 -10.10 -15.16 -1.49
C LYS A 7 -10.41 -13.73 -1.92
N LEU A 8 -10.61 -12.83 -0.97
CA LEU A 8 -10.98 -11.45 -1.24
C LEU A 8 -9.87 -10.70 -1.99
N LEU A 9 -8.61 -10.91 -1.60
CA LEU A 9 -7.48 -10.15 -2.11
C LEU A 9 -6.69 -10.86 -3.22
N GLY A 10 -6.97 -12.14 -3.49
CA GLY A 10 -6.23 -12.92 -4.49
C GLY A 10 -4.78 -13.22 -4.08
N ILE A 11 -4.50 -13.39 -2.79
CA ILE A 11 -3.15 -13.65 -2.24
C ILE A 11 -3.02 -15.08 -1.71
N LYS A 12 -1.79 -15.63 -1.65
CA LYS A 12 -1.51 -17.03 -1.25
C LYS A 12 -1.57 -17.26 0.26
N TYR A 13 -1.08 -16.29 1.03
CA TYR A 13 -1.03 -16.33 2.49
C TYR A 13 -1.85 -15.16 3.05
N PRO A 14 -2.60 -15.33 4.15
CA PRO A 14 -3.37 -14.25 4.76
C PRO A 14 -2.45 -13.31 5.57
N ILE A 15 -1.44 -12.75 4.90
CA ILE A 15 -0.42 -11.90 5.46
C ILE A 15 -0.47 -10.59 4.69
N ILE A 16 -0.65 -9.49 5.41
CA ILE A 16 -0.58 -8.13 4.87
C ILE A 16 0.63 -7.47 5.52
N GLN A 17 1.54 -6.93 4.71
CA GLN A 17 2.58 -6.06 5.22
C GLN A 17 1.96 -4.69 5.53
N GLY A 18 1.89 -4.31 6.80
CA GLY A 18 1.37 -3.00 7.21
C GLY A 18 2.27 -1.85 6.75
N GLY A 19 1.75 -0.62 6.68
CA GLY A 19 2.53 0.55 6.25
C GLY A 19 3.76 0.78 7.14
N LEU A 20 4.96 0.72 6.54
CA LEU A 20 6.23 1.00 7.21
C LEU A 20 6.81 2.29 6.66
N ALA A 21 6.83 3.34 7.49
CA ALA A 21 7.33 4.64 7.09
C ALA A 21 8.80 4.54 6.69
N TYR A 22 9.14 5.11 5.52
CA TYR A 22 10.50 5.17 4.96
C TYR A 22 11.17 3.82 4.65
N LEU A 23 10.43 2.72 4.73
CA LEU A 23 10.92 1.36 4.42
C LEU A 23 10.11 0.69 3.33
N ALA A 24 8.78 0.86 3.35
CA ALA A 24 7.89 0.19 2.41
C ALA A 24 7.74 0.99 1.10
N TYR A 25 8.80 0.93 0.29
CA TYR A 25 8.81 1.35 -1.11
C TYR A 25 8.50 0.18 -2.04
N SER A 26 8.65 0.38 -3.34
CA SER A 26 8.34 -0.61 -4.38
C SER A 26 9.08 -1.94 -4.24
N GLU A 27 10.32 -1.93 -3.76
CA GLU A 27 11.12 -3.16 -3.62
C GLU A 27 10.55 -4.08 -2.54
N LEU A 28 10.23 -3.53 -1.36
CA LEU A 28 9.61 -4.31 -0.29
C LEU A 28 8.19 -4.75 -0.66
N ALA A 29 7.38 -3.84 -1.22
CA ALA A 29 6.02 -4.16 -1.63
C ALA A 29 5.98 -5.27 -2.70
N ALA A 30 6.86 -5.21 -3.71
CA ALA A 30 6.96 -6.25 -4.72
C ALA A 30 7.45 -7.57 -4.12
N ALA A 31 8.47 -7.54 -3.25
CA ALA A 31 9.01 -8.76 -2.62
C ALA A 31 7.96 -9.49 -1.77
N VAL A 32 7.16 -8.77 -0.98
CA VAL A 32 6.06 -9.36 -0.19
C VAL A 32 4.97 -9.94 -1.09
N SER A 33 4.63 -9.24 -2.18
CA SER A 33 3.62 -9.69 -3.15
C SER A 33 4.08 -10.94 -3.91
N GLU A 34 5.35 -11.01 -4.32
CA GLU A 34 5.97 -12.21 -4.91
C GLU A 34 6.04 -13.38 -3.93
N ALA A 35 6.31 -13.11 -2.65
CA ALA A 35 6.26 -14.13 -1.61
C ALA A 35 4.82 -14.66 -1.34
N GLY A 36 3.79 -13.99 -1.87
CA GLY A 36 2.40 -14.42 -1.82
C GLY A 36 1.56 -13.78 -0.71
N GLY A 37 2.06 -12.73 -0.05
CA GLY A 37 1.26 -11.84 0.81
C GLY A 37 0.74 -10.63 0.04
N LEU A 38 0.13 -9.67 0.74
CA LEU A 38 -0.17 -8.34 0.19
C LEU A 38 0.95 -7.37 0.61
N GLY A 39 1.82 -7.01 -0.32
CA GLY A 39 2.79 -5.93 -0.12
C GLY A 39 2.17 -4.56 -0.34
N GLN A 40 2.66 -3.54 0.36
CA GLN A 40 2.08 -2.19 0.32
C GLN A 40 3.15 -1.10 0.23
N ILE A 41 2.98 -0.13 -0.66
CA ILE A 41 3.77 1.12 -0.63
C ILE A 41 3.20 2.05 0.45
N THR A 42 4.03 2.66 1.29
CA THR A 42 3.60 3.72 2.22
C THR A 42 3.61 5.07 1.52
N ALA A 43 2.46 5.55 1.04
CA ALA A 43 2.35 6.80 0.25
C ALA A 43 2.88 8.01 1.02
N MET A 44 2.58 8.10 2.31
CA MET A 44 2.94 9.26 3.14
C MET A 44 4.44 9.36 3.45
N SER A 45 5.26 8.39 3.04
CA SER A 45 6.73 8.48 3.08
C SER A 45 7.33 9.17 1.85
N LEU A 46 6.52 9.41 0.81
CA LEU A 46 6.94 10.04 -0.43
C LEU A 46 6.66 11.54 -0.41
N SER A 47 7.40 12.30 -1.21
CA SER A 47 7.28 13.78 -1.24
C SER A 47 6.17 14.29 -2.15
N SER A 48 5.73 13.50 -3.15
CA SER A 48 4.70 13.92 -4.12
C SER A 48 3.93 12.74 -4.74
N ALA A 49 2.81 13.05 -5.38
CA ALA A 49 1.99 12.10 -6.12
C ALA A 49 2.76 11.48 -7.33
N GLU A 50 3.61 12.27 -7.99
CA GLU A 50 4.54 11.80 -9.02
C GLU A 50 5.50 10.72 -8.51
N GLU A 51 5.99 10.83 -7.28
CA GLU A 51 6.84 9.79 -6.69
C GLU A 51 6.05 8.51 -6.44
N LEU A 52 4.81 8.64 -5.95
CA LEU A 52 3.93 7.49 -5.74
C LEU A 52 3.66 6.76 -7.06
N LYS A 53 3.38 7.51 -8.13
CA LYS A 53 3.23 6.93 -9.48
C LYS A 53 4.48 6.16 -9.90
N ARG A 54 5.67 6.71 -9.67
CA ARG A 54 6.94 6.01 -9.97
C ARG A 54 7.09 4.72 -9.17
N GLU A 55 6.79 4.75 -7.87
CA GLU A 55 6.85 3.55 -7.02
C GLU A 55 5.82 2.49 -7.46
N ILE A 56 4.58 2.89 -7.77
CA ILE A 56 3.55 1.98 -8.29
C ILE A 56 4.03 1.29 -9.57
N ASN A 57 4.56 2.06 -10.53
CA ASN A 57 5.07 1.51 -11.78
C ASN A 57 6.25 0.56 -11.56
N ARG A 58 7.11 0.83 -10.57
CA ARG A 58 8.21 -0.08 -10.19
C ARG A 58 7.70 -1.39 -9.58
N VAL A 59 6.58 -1.39 -8.85
CA VAL A 59 5.94 -2.63 -8.38
C VAL A 59 5.35 -3.41 -9.55
N LYS A 60 4.54 -2.75 -10.39
CA LYS A 60 3.92 -3.37 -11.58
C LYS A 60 4.95 -3.97 -12.54
N ALA A 61 6.15 -3.39 -12.63
CA ALA A 61 7.24 -3.91 -13.45
C ALA A 61 7.92 -5.16 -12.86
N ARG A 62 7.75 -5.44 -11.56
CA ARG A 62 8.42 -6.54 -10.84
C ARG A 62 7.50 -7.71 -10.52
N THR A 63 6.20 -7.47 -10.40
CA THR A 63 5.23 -8.50 -10.01
C THR A 63 3.89 -8.29 -10.72
N THR A 64 3.24 -9.40 -11.06
CA THR A 64 1.83 -9.43 -11.47
C THR A 64 0.88 -9.76 -10.32
N ASN A 65 1.41 -10.04 -9.12
CA ASN A 65 0.60 -10.36 -7.95
C ASN A 65 -0.05 -9.08 -7.38
N PRO A 66 -1.21 -9.20 -6.73
CA PRO A 66 -1.86 -8.05 -6.09
C PRO A 66 -0.96 -7.38 -5.06
N PHE A 67 -0.94 -6.06 -5.08
CA PHE A 67 -0.28 -5.21 -4.08
C PHE A 67 -1.23 -4.08 -3.68
N GLY A 68 -0.85 -3.31 -2.67
CA GLY A 68 -1.62 -2.15 -2.24
C GLY A 68 -0.81 -0.89 -2.02
N VAL A 69 -1.51 0.17 -1.65
CA VAL A 69 -0.94 1.43 -1.17
C VAL A 69 -1.56 1.77 0.17
N ASN A 70 -0.71 2.04 1.16
CA ASN A 70 -1.10 2.47 2.50
C ASN A 70 -0.98 3.99 2.64
N PHE A 71 -2.02 4.60 3.22
CA PHE A 71 -2.09 6.00 3.56
C PHE A 71 -2.13 6.18 5.09
N ALA A 72 -0.97 6.47 5.68
CA ALA A 72 -0.83 6.79 7.10
C ALA A 72 -1.24 8.25 7.39
N ILE A 73 -2.54 8.48 7.53
CA ILE A 73 -3.17 9.80 7.77
C ILE A 73 -3.11 10.18 9.26
N GLY A 74 -1.92 10.52 9.74
CA GLY A 74 -1.69 10.98 11.12
C GLY A 74 -1.22 12.43 11.26
N GLN A 75 -0.79 13.05 10.17
CA GLN A 75 -0.22 14.40 10.19
C GLN A 75 -1.27 15.44 9.83
N HIS A 76 -1.67 16.26 10.81
CA HIS A 76 -2.59 17.37 10.58
C HIS A 76 -2.06 18.32 9.49
N GLY A 77 -2.94 18.69 8.54
CA GLY A 77 -2.66 19.65 7.47
C GLY A 77 -1.93 19.10 6.24
N ARG A 78 -1.51 17.82 6.25
CA ARG A 78 -0.94 17.19 5.05
C ARG A 78 -2.06 16.53 4.23
N SER A 79 -2.37 17.08 3.06
CA SER A 79 -3.30 16.43 2.13
C SER A 79 -2.70 15.14 1.57
N TYR A 80 -3.57 14.15 1.35
CA TYR A 80 -3.28 12.88 0.70
C TYR A 80 -4.11 12.69 -0.59
N GLU A 81 -4.94 13.67 -0.94
CA GLU A 81 -5.95 13.56 -2.00
C GLU A 81 -5.31 13.32 -3.36
N GLU A 82 -4.29 14.10 -3.73
CA GLU A 82 -3.57 13.93 -4.99
C GLU A 82 -2.89 12.55 -5.09
N MET A 83 -2.33 12.06 -3.97
CA MET A 83 -1.75 10.72 -3.91
C MET A 83 -2.81 9.62 -4.04
N LEU A 84 -3.98 9.82 -3.42
CA LEU A 84 -5.10 8.90 -3.54
C LEU A 84 -5.65 8.86 -4.97
N GLU A 85 -5.79 10.02 -5.62
CA GLU A 85 -6.16 10.09 -7.04
C GLU A 85 -5.18 9.34 -7.93
N VAL A 86 -3.87 9.46 -7.68
CA VAL A 86 -2.86 8.68 -8.42
C VAL A 86 -3.05 7.19 -8.18
N ALA A 87 -3.24 6.73 -6.94
CA ALA A 87 -3.47 5.31 -6.66
C ALA A 87 -4.73 4.77 -7.35
N ILE A 88 -5.80 5.57 -7.42
CA ILE A 88 -7.05 5.23 -8.13
C ILE A 88 -6.83 5.18 -9.64
N ARG A 89 -6.20 6.21 -10.23
CA ARG A 89 -5.90 6.28 -11.68
C ARG A 89 -4.98 5.16 -12.14
N GLU A 90 -4.06 4.74 -11.28
CA GLU A 90 -3.17 3.62 -11.52
C GLU A 90 -3.82 2.26 -11.22
N GLU A 91 -5.11 2.21 -10.89
CA GLU A 91 -5.87 0.98 -10.64
C GLU A 91 -5.21 0.07 -9.59
N VAL A 92 -4.68 0.67 -8.51
CA VAL A 92 -4.09 -0.10 -7.41
C VAL A 92 -5.18 -1.00 -6.79
N PRO A 93 -4.98 -2.32 -6.72
CA PRO A 93 -6.05 -3.25 -6.29
C PRO A 93 -6.54 -3.03 -4.86
N VAL A 94 -5.65 -2.59 -3.96
CA VAL A 94 -5.97 -2.42 -2.53
C VAL A 94 -5.45 -1.09 -2.02
N ILE A 95 -6.34 -0.29 -1.43
CA ILE A 95 -5.99 0.91 -0.68
C ILE A 95 -6.26 0.63 0.79
N SER A 96 -5.28 0.89 1.67
CA SER A 96 -5.49 0.87 3.12
C SER A 96 -5.22 2.25 3.72
N MET A 97 -6.05 2.64 4.68
CA MET A 97 -5.91 3.90 5.41
C MET A 97 -5.62 3.59 6.87
N THR A 98 -4.64 4.28 7.44
CA THR A 98 -4.25 4.15 8.84
C THR A 98 -4.28 5.53 9.47
N GLY A 99 -5.12 5.72 10.48
CA GLY A 99 -5.22 6.98 11.22
C GLY A 99 -4.80 6.81 12.68
N ALA A 100 -4.78 7.92 13.41
CA ALA A 100 -4.63 7.88 14.85
C ALA A 100 -5.84 7.19 15.50
N ILE A 101 -5.57 6.32 16.47
CA ILE A 101 -6.60 5.79 17.38
C ILE A 101 -6.53 6.63 18.65
N LEU A 102 -7.56 7.44 18.91
CA LEU A 102 -7.67 8.20 20.15
C LEU A 102 -8.46 7.35 21.16
N LEU A 103 -7.79 6.97 22.25
CA LEU A 103 -8.42 6.25 23.35
C LEU A 103 -8.82 7.28 24.42
N LEU A 104 -10.13 7.41 24.66
CA LEU A 104 -10.74 8.33 25.62
C LEU A 104 -11.16 7.61 26.90
N PHE A 105 -10.25 6.82 27.48
CA PHE A 105 -10.47 6.18 28.77
C PHE A 105 -9.48 6.72 29.82
#